data_AF-A0A4V1L5B4-F1
#
_entry.id   AF-A0A4V1L5B4-F1
#
_cell.length_a   1.000
_cell.length_b   1.000
_cell.length_c   1.000
_cell.angle_alpha   90.00
_cell.angle_beta   90.00
_cell.angle_gamma   90.00
#
_symmetry.space_group_name_H-M   'P 1'
#
loop_
_entity.id
_entity.type
_entity.pdbx_description
1 polymer ?
#
loop_
_entity_poly.entity_id
_entity_poly.type
_entity_poly.pdbx_seq_one_letter_code
_entity_poly.pdbx_strand_id
1 'polypeptide(L)'
;MAKELARRTAGLAVRPGSALKKAAKKSPGKKAAKKSPGKKAAKKAPGKKSPGKKSAKHTAGDPRHLEQGSGPALEHAFHHLQRASAVISLLEQESGGDLRMLLEEGIKSYRVATDSEPSNALDLLRAAEHLSMAGLYAARISHRLDATPPPPEELERLLRKAAHHLDSLELPDLEGFEARLPAMAEELLNRAEAALDHDPHLSWELAMAAESLCAALEA
;
A
#
# COMPACT_ATOMS: atom_id res chain seq x y z
N MET A 1 54.86 13.79 -11.56
CA MET A 1 55.15 13.10 -10.29
C MET A 1 53.83 12.53 -9.78
N ALA A 2 53.60 11.24 -10.05
CA ALA A 2 52.44 10.49 -9.59
C ALA A 2 52.79 9.81 -8.27
N LYS A 3 52.21 10.25 -7.15
CA LYS A 3 52.28 9.55 -5.85
C LYS A 3 51.42 10.24 -4.78
N GLU A 4 50.09 10.22 -4.92
CA GLU A 4 49.20 10.54 -3.77
C GLU A 4 47.78 10.00 -4.01
N LEU A 5 47.64 8.70 -4.25
CA LEU A 5 46.32 8.04 -4.39
C LEU A 5 46.45 6.54 -4.06
N ALA A 6 46.75 6.21 -2.80
CA ALA A 6 46.73 4.83 -2.31
C ALA A 6 46.66 4.75 -0.77
N ARG A 7 45.68 5.40 -0.14
CA ARG A 7 45.34 5.16 1.27
C ARG A 7 43.83 5.30 1.47
N ARG A 8 43.09 4.20 1.31
CA ARG A 8 41.81 3.90 2.01
C ARG A 8 41.17 2.58 1.56
N THR A 9 41.94 1.50 1.54
CA THR A 9 41.40 0.12 1.49
C THR A 9 42.12 -0.73 2.52
N ALA A 10 41.77 -0.55 3.80
CA ALA A 10 42.23 -1.41 4.88
C ALA A 10 41.13 -1.46 5.95
N GLY A 11 40.35 -2.53 5.96
CA GLY A 11 39.37 -2.76 7.01
C GLY A 11 38.31 -3.76 6.62
N LEU A 12 38.68 -5.05 6.48
CA LEU A 12 37.84 -6.24 6.75
C LEU A 12 38.63 -7.49 6.33
N ALA A 13 39.56 -7.90 7.20
CA ALA A 13 40.18 -9.21 7.15
C ALA A 13 39.91 -9.90 8.50
N VAL A 14 38.86 -10.73 8.56
CA VAL A 14 38.61 -11.63 9.69
C VAL A 14 38.97 -13.05 9.24
N ARG A 15 39.80 -13.69 10.07
CA ARG A 15 40.57 -14.92 9.82
C ARG A 15 39.69 -16.18 9.78
N PRO A 16 40.13 -17.24 9.08
CA PRO A 16 39.49 -18.55 9.12
C PRO A 16 39.90 -19.29 10.40
N GLY A 17 38.92 -19.76 11.16
CA GLY A 17 39.14 -20.48 12.40
C GLY A 17 38.27 -21.73 12.48
N SER A 18 38.64 -22.78 11.76
CA SER A 18 38.12 -24.13 11.97
C SER A 18 39.26 -25.06 12.37
N ALA A 19 39.15 -25.63 13.58
CA ALA A 19 39.27 -27.07 13.86
C ALA A 19 39.73 -27.37 15.31
N LEU A 20 39.25 -28.52 15.80
CA LEU A 20 39.73 -29.37 16.91
C LEU A 20 39.27 -28.97 18.33
N LYS A 21 38.71 -29.84 19.18
CA LYS A 21 38.76 -31.31 19.27
C LYS A 21 37.76 -31.83 20.34
N LYS A 22 37.12 -32.98 20.04
CA LYS A 22 36.87 -34.19 20.89
C LYS A 22 36.00 -34.07 22.17
N ALA A 23 35.19 -35.05 22.59
CA ALA A 23 34.81 -36.37 22.08
C ALA A 23 33.71 -37.01 22.98
N ALA A 24 33.00 -38.02 22.43
CA ALA A 24 32.43 -39.21 23.09
C ALA A 24 31.19 -39.00 24.00
N LYS A 25 30.14 -39.85 24.01
CA LYS A 25 30.05 -41.30 23.71
C LYS A 25 28.55 -41.74 23.71
N LYS A 26 28.24 -42.76 22.90
CA LYS A 26 27.21 -43.83 23.05
C LYS A 26 25.75 -43.61 22.60
N SER A 27 25.41 -44.28 21.49
CA SER A 27 24.11 -44.89 21.21
C SER A 27 23.90 -46.17 22.05
N PRO A 28 22.66 -46.59 22.32
CA PRO A 28 21.93 -47.57 21.47
C PRO A 28 20.42 -47.23 21.41
N GLY A 29 19.52 -47.83 20.62
CA GLY A 29 19.57 -48.85 19.59
C GLY A 29 18.19 -48.89 18.91
N LYS A 30 18.15 -49.30 17.64
CA LYS A 30 16.92 -49.57 16.89
C LYS A 30 16.41 -51.00 17.20
N LYS A 31 15.12 -51.13 17.52
CA LYS A 31 14.25 -52.30 17.26
C LYS A 31 12.85 -51.72 16.95
N ALA A 32 12.26 -51.83 15.74
CA ALA A 32 11.61 -53.01 15.14
C ALA A 32 10.53 -53.60 16.08
N ALA A 33 9.29 -53.94 15.72
CA ALA A 33 8.50 -53.87 14.50
C ALA A 33 7.04 -54.31 14.83
N LYS A 34 6.10 -54.03 13.90
CA LYS A 34 4.94 -54.86 13.47
C LYS A 34 3.67 -55.00 14.36
N LYS A 35 2.54 -54.59 13.73
CA LYS A 35 1.26 -55.32 13.43
C LYS A 35 0.47 -55.89 14.63
N SER A 36 -0.87 -55.89 14.73
CA SER A 36 -2.04 -55.55 13.89
C SER A 36 -3.33 -55.87 14.72
N PRO A 37 -4.55 -56.09 14.17
CA PRO A 37 -5.74 -55.28 14.42
C PRO A 37 -6.82 -55.95 15.31
N GLY A 38 -7.54 -55.15 16.10
CA GLY A 38 -8.66 -55.58 16.95
C GLY A 38 -10.02 -55.10 16.46
N LYS A 39 -10.71 -55.96 15.71
CA LYS A 39 -12.13 -55.93 15.33
C LYS A 39 -13.09 -55.55 16.49
N LYS A 40 -14.07 -54.66 16.26
CA LYS A 40 -15.53 -54.94 16.15
C LYS A 40 -16.45 -53.75 16.47
N ALA A 41 -17.48 -53.66 15.63
CA ALA A 41 -18.88 -53.36 15.93
C ALA A 41 -19.34 -51.91 16.11
N ALA A 42 -20.25 -51.56 15.21
CA ALA A 42 -21.08 -50.38 15.14
C ALA A 42 -22.03 -50.21 16.34
N LYS A 43 -22.41 -48.95 16.61
CA LYS A 43 -23.76 -48.55 17.03
C LYS A 43 -24.01 -47.10 16.58
N LYS A 44 -25.19 -46.86 15.99
CA LYS A 44 -25.66 -45.58 15.44
C LYS A 44 -26.18 -44.64 16.54
N ALA A 45 -25.92 -43.34 16.31
CA ALA A 45 -26.73 -42.13 16.62
C ALA A 45 -26.84 -41.65 18.09
N PRO A 46 -27.27 -40.39 18.37
CA PRO A 46 -27.60 -39.25 17.48
C PRO A 46 -26.85 -37.93 17.82
N GLY A 47 -27.14 -36.91 17.01
CA GLY A 47 -26.49 -35.61 16.93
C GLY A 47 -26.17 -34.86 18.24
N LYS A 48 -24.98 -34.27 18.26
CA LYS A 48 -24.73 -33.03 19.00
C LYS A 48 -24.32 -31.95 18.01
N LYS A 49 -25.16 -30.92 17.99
CA LYS A 49 -25.07 -29.68 17.24
C LYS A 49 -23.74 -28.99 17.55
N SER A 50 -22.88 -28.86 16.54
CA SER A 50 -21.82 -27.86 16.54
C SER A 50 -22.51 -26.50 16.37
N PRO A 51 -22.37 -25.53 17.31
CA PRO A 51 -22.88 -24.20 17.08
C PRO A 51 -22.17 -23.63 15.85
N GLY A 52 -23.00 -23.20 14.91
CA GLY A 52 -22.59 -22.88 13.56
C GLY A 52 -21.46 -21.88 13.51
N LYS A 53 -20.58 -22.08 12.53
CA LYS A 53 -19.94 -21.00 11.79
C LYS A 53 -21.06 -19.99 11.46
N LYS A 54 -21.17 -18.94 12.27
CA LYS A 54 -21.78 -17.70 11.81
C LYS A 54 -20.91 -17.26 10.66
N SER A 55 -21.46 -17.48 9.47
CA SER A 55 -21.28 -16.66 8.29
C SER A 55 -20.80 -15.25 8.66
N ALA A 56 -19.50 -14.99 8.47
CA ALA A 56 -19.06 -13.67 8.05
C ALA A 56 -19.48 -13.56 6.57
N LYS A 57 -20.77 -13.28 6.37
CA LYS A 57 -21.35 -12.89 5.10
C LYS A 57 -21.92 -11.49 5.35
N HIS A 58 -21.59 -10.58 4.44
CA HIS A 58 -21.81 -9.12 4.46
C HIS A 58 -20.70 -8.39 5.26
N THR A 59 -19.81 -7.64 4.62
CA THR A 59 -20.10 -6.51 3.72
C THR A 59 -19.20 -6.47 2.46
N ALA A 60 -19.37 -7.44 1.56
CA ALA A 60 -19.21 -7.10 0.14
C ALA A 60 -20.56 -6.48 -0.26
N GLY A 61 -20.62 -5.15 -0.33
CA GLY A 61 -21.77 -4.45 -0.87
C GLY A 61 -22.07 -5.00 -2.26
N ASP A 62 -23.34 -5.28 -2.53
CA ASP A 62 -23.78 -5.71 -3.85
C ASP A 62 -23.53 -4.55 -4.82
N PRO A 63 -22.65 -4.69 -5.83
CA PRO A 63 -22.36 -3.61 -6.79
C PRO A 63 -23.60 -3.19 -7.59
N ARG A 64 -24.70 -3.95 -7.52
CA ARG A 64 -25.97 -3.65 -8.19
C ARG A 64 -26.80 -2.56 -7.51
N HIS A 65 -26.40 -2.07 -6.34
CA HIS A 65 -27.06 -0.93 -5.69
C HIS A 65 -26.56 0.44 -6.20
N LEU A 66 -25.54 0.47 -7.06
CA LEU A 66 -25.02 1.70 -7.69
C LEU A 66 -25.83 2.12 -8.94
N GLU A 67 -26.65 1.24 -9.52
CA GLU A 67 -27.37 1.56 -10.78
C GLU A 67 -28.57 2.50 -10.62
N GLN A 68 -28.91 2.93 -9.40
CA GLN A 68 -30.06 3.81 -9.18
C GLN A 68 -29.66 5.05 -8.36
N GLY A 69 -28.91 5.95 -9.00
CA GLY A 69 -28.77 7.33 -8.55
C GLY A 69 -27.36 7.79 -8.17
N SER A 70 -26.35 6.93 -8.21
CA SER A 70 -24.97 7.37 -7.97
C SER A 70 -24.45 8.12 -9.19
N GLY A 71 -24.26 9.44 -9.09
CA GLY A 71 -23.76 10.25 -10.19
C GLY A 71 -22.37 9.81 -10.70
N PRO A 72 -21.92 10.33 -11.85
CA PRO A 72 -20.64 9.96 -12.49
C PRO A 72 -19.41 10.08 -11.56
N ALA A 73 -19.47 10.93 -10.53
CA ALA A 73 -18.42 11.05 -9.52
C ALA A 73 -18.22 9.78 -8.67
N LEU A 74 -19.31 9.08 -8.31
CA LEU A 74 -19.24 7.86 -7.49
C LEU A 74 -18.74 6.66 -8.30
N GLU A 75 -19.06 6.59 -9.59
CA GLU A 75 -18.48 5.59 -10.49
C GLU A 75 -16.97 5.77 -10.62
N HIS A 76 -16.51 7.01 -10.81
CA HIS A 76 -15.07 7.33 -10.84
C HIS A 76 -14.37 6.99 -9.53
N ALA A 77 -14.98 7.34 -8.39
CA ALA A 77 -14.44 7.00 -7.07
C ALA A 77 -14.28 5.48 -6.89
N PHE A 78 -15.27 4.69 -7.34
CA PHE A 78 -15.19 3.24 -7.31
C PHE A 78 -14.04 2.69 -8.17
N HIS A 79 -13.80 3.26 -9.35
CA HIS A 79 -12.67 2.89 -10.19
C HIS A 79 -11.32 3.17 -9.52
N HIS A 80 -11.17 4.34 -8.88
CA HIS A 80 -9.96 4.68 -8.12
C HIS A 80 -9.72 3.69 -6.96
N LEU A 81 -10.79 3.36 -6.22
CA LEU A 81 -10.74 2.35 -5.15
C LEU A 81 -10.26 0.99 -5.66
N GLN A 82 -10.81 0.49 -6.78
CA GLN A 82 -10.42 -0.80 -7.35
C GLN A 82 -8.93 -0.82 -7.74
N ARG A 83 -8.45 0.26 -8.37
CA ARG A 83 -7.06 0.37 -8.83
C ARG A 83 -6.09 0.48 -7.64
N ALA A 84 -6.39 1.34 -6.67
CA ALA A 84 -5.58 1.49 -5.46
C ALA A 84 -5.45 0.17 -4.69
N SER A 85 -6.58 -0.51 -4.44
CA SER A 85 -6.62 -1.78 -3.70
C SER A 85 -5.78 -2.89 -4.36
N ALA A 86 -5.83 -2.99 -5.70
CA ALA A 86 -5.04 -3.96 -6.45
C ALA A 86 -3.53 -3.72 -6.29
N VAL A 87 -3.09 -2.46 -6.31
CA VAL A 87 -1.67 -2.11 -6.21
C VAL A 87 -1.16 -2.20 -4.76
N ILE A 88 -1.96 -1.79 -3.77
CA ILE A 88 -1.62 -1.93 -2.34
C ILE A 88 -1.38 -3.38 -1.95
N SER A 89 -2.19 -4.30 -2.48
CA SER A 89 -2.03 -5.74 -2.28
C SER A 89 -0.70 -6.28 -2.84
N LEU A 90 -0.06 -5.55 -3.77
CA LEU A 90 1.27 -5.89 -4.31
C LEU A 90 2.42 -5.26 -3.52
N LEU A 91 2.15 -4.26 -2.67
CA LEU A 91 3.14 -3.46 -1.93
C LEU A 91 3.23 -3.81 -0.43
N GLU A 92 2.69 -4.97 -0.02
CA GLU A 92 2.41 -5.32 1.39
C GLU A 92 3.58 -5.21 2.39
N GLN A 93 4.85 -5.19 1.94
CA GLN A 93 6.01 -5.32 2.83
C GLN A 93 6.78 -4.03 3.16
N GLU A 94 6.59 -2.90 2.45
CA GLU A 94 7.57 -1.80 2.56
C GLU A 94 6.99 -0.39 2.80
N SER A 95 5.76 -0.08 2.34
CA SER A 95 5.23 1.31 2.37
C SER A 95 3.75 1.43 2.74
N GLY A 96 3.13 0.35 3.23
CA GLY A 96 1.66 0.24 3.30
C GLY A 96 0.95 0.94 4.45
N GLY A 97 1.62 1.64 5.37
CA GLY A 97 0.99 2.22 6.56
C GLY A 97 0.05 3.38 6.24
N ASP A 98 0.61 4.49 5.77
CA ASP A 98 -0.16 5.70 5.43
C ASP A 98 -1.09 5.49 4.22
N LEU A 99 -0.68 4.63 3.28
CA LEU A 99 -1.48 4.30 2.11
C LEU A 99 -2.74 3.49 2.46
N ARG A 100 -2.65 2.55 3.41
CA ARG A 100 -3.83 1.84 3.93
C ARG A 100 -4.75 2.79 4.66
N MET A 101 -4.20 3.71 5.45
CA MET A 101 -5.01 4.68 6.20
C MET A 101 -5.80 5.60 5.27
N LEU A 102 -5.16 6.14 4.23
CA LEU A 102 -5.84 6.97 3.23
C LEU A 102 -6.90 6.17 2.45
N LEU A 103 -6.62 4.93 2.08
CA LEU A 103 -7.61 4.06 1.44
C LEU A 103 -8.80 3.77 2.36
N GLU A 104 -8.54 3.46 3.62
CA GLU A 104 -9.58 3.21 4.62
C GLU A 104 -10.48 4.44 4.81
N GLU A 105 -9.91 5.64 4.88
CA GLU A 105 -10.69 6.87 4.99
C GLU A 105 -11.48 7.16 3.70
N GLY A 106 -10.86 7.03 2.53
CA GLY A 106 -11.56 7.16 1.24
C GLY A 106 -12.73 6.17 1.11
N ILE A 107 -12.60 4.93 1.61
CA ILE A 107 -13.70 3.95 1.65
C ILE A 107 -14.81 4.41 2.60
N LYS A 108 -14.49 4.98 3.76
CA LYS A 108 -15.49 5.51 4.69
C LYS A 108 -16.25 6.67 4.05
N SER A 109 -15.55 7.66 3.50
CA SER A 109 -16.17 8.79 2.79
C SER A 109 -17.03 8.30 1.63
N TYR A 110 -16.55 7.34 0.84
CA TYR A 110 -17.32 6.77 -0.27
C TYR A 110 -18.63 6.13 0.18
N ARG A 111 -18.61 5.39 1.31
CA ARG A 111 -19.82 4.79 1.87
C ARG A 111 -20.81 5.84 2.36
N VAL A 112 -20.32 6.89 3.00
CA VAL A 112 -21.17 8.03 3.41
C VAL A 112 -21.80 8.67 2.16
N ALA A 113 -21.01 8.90 1.10
CA ALA A 113 -21.46 9.49 -0.14
C ALA A 113 -22.43 8.63 -0.96
N THR A 114 -22.36 7.30 -0.85
CA THR A 114 -23.39 6.43 -1.42
C THR A 114 -24.73 6.57 -0.70
N ASP A 115 -24.71 7.05 0.55
CA ASP A 115 -25.87 7.22 1.41
C ASP A 115 -26.34 8.70 1.53
N SER A 116 -25.58 9.70 1.03
CA SER A 116 -25.85 11.16 1.16
C SER A 116 -25.21 12.07 0.07
N GLU A 117 -25.39 13.39 0.19
CA GLU A 117 -24.82 14.48 -0.66
C GLU A 117 -23.27 14.66 -0.49
N PRO A 118 -22.58 15.51 -1.29
CA PRO A 118 -21.24 15.22 -1.79
C PRO A 118 -20.19 15.12 -0.69
N SER A 119 -19.24 14.21 -0.94
CA SER A 119 -18.11 13.96 -0.06
C SER A 119 -16.82 14.16 -0.84
N ASN A 120 -15.75 14.46 -0.11
CA ASN A 120 -14.37 14.37 -0.56
C ASN A 120 -13.88 12.96 -1.00
N ALA A 121 -14.76 11.94 -1.02
CA ALA A 121 -14.38 10.57 -1.33
C ALA A 121 -13.71 10.40 -2.70
N LEU A 122 -14.18 11.11 -3.73
CA LEU A 122 -13.59 11.01 -5.07
C LEU A 122 -12.11 11.39 -5.03
N ASP A 123 -11.81 12.55 -4.43
CA ASP A 123 -10.46 13.11 -4.39
C ASP A 123 -9.55 12.34 -3.42
N LEU A 124 -10.08 11.88 -2.27
CA LEU A 124 -9.34 10.98 -1.38
C LEU A 124 -8.98 9.64 -2.05
N LEU A 125 -9.92 9.03 -2.78
CA LEU A 125 -9.67 7.77 -3.47
C LEU A 125 -8.74 7.95 -4.67
N ARG A 126 -8.83 9.10 -5.36
CA ARG A 126 -7.89 9.49 -6.41
C ARG A 126 -6.47 9.68 -5.86
N ALA A 127 -6.32 10.36 -4.72
CA ALA A 127 -5.04 10.48 -4.03
C ALA A 127 -4.47 9.10 -3.66
N ALA A 128 -5.30 8.19 -3.14
CA ALA A 128 -4.90 6.82 -2.82
C ALA A 128 -4.44 6.03 -4.06
N GLU A 129 -5.09 6.19 -5.21
CA GLU A 129 -4.64 5.58 -6.46
C GLU A 129 -3.25 6.07 -6.85
N HIS A 130 -3.05 7.39 -6.91
CA HIS A 130 -1.78 7.98 -7.33
C HIS A 130 -0.64 7.61 -6.37
N LEU A 131 -0.88 7.59 -5.05
CA LEU A 131 0.13 7.09 -4.10
C LEU A 131 0.46 5.61 -4.30
N SER A 132 -0.54 4.81 -4.65
CA SER A 132 -0.30 3.39 -4.97
C SER A 132 0.59 3.25 -6.21
N MET A 133 0.33 4.04 -7.25
CA MET A 133 1.15 4.09 -8.46
C MET A 133 2.57 4.62 -8.18
N ALA A 134 2.72 5.66 -7.36
CA ALA A 134 4.00 6.15 -6.88
C ALA A 134 4.80 5.04 -6.15
N GLY A 135 4.14 4.29 -5.27
CA GLY A 135 4.74 3.14 -4.59
C GLY A 135 5.21 2.06 -5.56
N LEU A 136 4.44 1.80 -6.63
CA LEU A 136 4.84 0.88 -7.69
C LEU A 136 6.07 1.38 -8.46
N TYR A 137 6.11 2.65 -8.83
CA TYR A 137 7.27 3.24 -9.51
C TYR A 137 8.51 3.19 -8.61
N ALA A 138 8.40 3.55 -7.34
CA ALA A 138 9.50 3.50 -6.38
C ALA A 138 10.02 2.07 -6.16
N ALA A 139 9.13 1.08 -5.97
CA ALA A 139 9.50 -0.30 -5.68
C ALA A 139 10.02 -1.07 -6.90
N ARG A 140 9.62 -0.69 -8.11
CA ARG A 140 9.86 -1.48 -9.32
C ARG A 140 10.42 -0.67 -10.47
N ILE A 141 11.53 0.02 -10.25
CA ILE A 141 12.32 0.68 -11.31
C ILE A 141 12.56 -0.26 -12.50
N SER A 142 12.86 -1.55 -12.23
CA SER A 142 13.15 -2.56 -13.25
C SER A 142 11.92 -3.17 -13.95
N HIS A 143 10.70 -2.89 -13.47
CA HIS A 143 9.46 -3.37 -14.10
C HIS A 143 8.57 -2.23 -14.58
N ARG A 144 9.13 -1.03 -14.73
CA ARG A 144 8.47 0.02 -15.50
C ARG A 144 8.36 -0.53 -16.92
N LEU A 145 7.15 -0.91 -17.30
CA LEU A 145 6.78 -1.10 -18.70
C LEU A 145 7.19 0.17 -19.45
N ASP A 146 7.44 0.08 -20.76
CA ASP A 146 7.85 1.19 -21.64
C ASP A 146 6.84 2.36 -21.65
N ALA A 147 6.69 3.01 -20.51
CA ALA A 147 5.78 4.10 -20.24
C ALA A 147 6.52 5.37 -20.65
N THR A 148 6.01 6.02 -21.69
CA THR A 148 6.49 7.33 -22.11
C THR A 148 6.45 8.28 -20.91
N PRO A 149 7.57 8.92 -20.54
CA PRO A 149 7.59 9.86 -19.44
C PRO A 149 6.63 11.03 -19.70
N PRO A 150 6.05 11.61 -18.65
CA PRO A 150 5.24 12.81 -18.79
C PRO A 150 6.08 13.94 -19.40
N PRO A 151 5.50 14.82 -20.23
CA PRO A 151 6.21 15.97 -20.76
C PRO A 151 6.74 16.86 -19.62
N PRO A 152 8.01 17.29 -19.63
CA PRO A 152 8.58 18.09 -18.54
C PRO A 152 7.80 19.36 -18.22
N GLU A 153 7.33 20.07 -19.26
CA GLU A 153 6.54 21.29 -19.10
C GLU A 153 5.19 21.04 -18.39
N GLU A 154 4.56 19.89 -18.66
CA GLU A 154 3.30 19.51 -18.01
C GLU A 154 3.53 19.14 -16.55
N LEU A 155 4.62 18.42 -16.25
CA LEU A 155 5.01 18.07 -14.89
C LEU A 155 5.35 19.31 -14.06
N GLU A 156 6.15 20.24 -14.59
CA GLU A 156 6.43 21.52 -13.93
C GLU A 156 5.17 22.36 -13.70
N ARG A 157 4.24 22.35 -14.67
CA ARG A 157 2.95 23.03 -14.52
C ARG A 157 2.12 22.39 -13.41
N LEU A 158 2.09 21.05 -13.33
CA LEU A 158 1.38 20.33 -12.28
C LEU A 158 1.97 20.61 -10.89
N LEU A 159 3.30 20.56 -10.74
CA LEU A 159 3.99 20.90 -9.49
C LEU A 159 3.66 22.31 -9.02
N ARG A 160 3.76 23.30 -9.91
CA ARG A 160 3.38 24.68 -9.60
C ARG A 160 1.91 24.82 -9.23
N LYS A 161 1.03 24.09 -9.90
CA LYS A 161 -0.41 24.09 -9.59
C LYS A 161 -0.65 23.55 -8.18
N ALA A 162 -0.11 22.37 -7.86
CA ALA A 162 -0.27 21.73 -6.56
C ALA A 162 0.32 22.59 -5.42
N ALA A 163 1.50 23.18 -5.65
CA ALA A 163 2.13 24.12 -4.71
C ALA A 163 1.22 25.33 -4.42
N HIS A 164 0.75 25.98 -5.50
CA HIS A 164 -0.11 27.15 -5.38
C HIS A 164 -1.44 26.81 -4.69
N HIS A 165 -2.03 25.66 -5.03
CA HIS A 165 -3.27 25.20 -4.44
C HIS A 165 -3.11 24.98 -2.94
N LEU A 166 -2.06 24.25 -2.52
CA LEU A 166 -1.73 24.03 -1.10
C LEU A 166 -1.52 25.34 -0.34
N ASP A 167 -0.77 26.29 -0.91
CA ASP A 167 -0.54 27.62 -0.33
C ASP A 167 -1.82 28.46 -0.19
N SER A 168 -2.83 28.19 -1.03
CA SER A 168 -4.10 28.92 -1.06
C SER A 168 -5.20 28.32 -0.18
N LEU A 169 -4.96 27.14 0.42
CA LEU A 169 -5.96 26.48 1.24
C LEU A 169 -6.25 27.27 2.52
N GLU A 170 -7.49 27.73 2.64
CA GLU A 170 -8.02 28.25 3.89
C GLU A 170 -8.51 27.08 4.74
N LEU A 171 -7.62 26.55 5.58
CA LEU A 171 -7.92 25.38 6.40
C LEU A 171 -8.77 25.81 7.61
N PRO A 172 -10.01 25.29 7.76
CA PRO A 172 -10.77 25.46 9.00
C PRO A 172 -10.06 24.72 10.15
N ASP A 173 -10.60 24.78 11.38
CA ASP A 173 -10.15 23.92 12.47
C ASP A 173 -10.45 22.45 12.10
N LEU A 174 -9.51 21.82 11.41
CA LEU A 174 -9.56 20.43 11.01
C LEU A 174 -9.29 19.55 12.24
N GLU A 175 -10.06 18.48 12.37
CA GLU A 175 -9.86 17.47 13.40
C GLU A 175 -9.49 16.13 12.76
N GLY A 176 -9.11 15.16 13.60
CA GLY A 176 -8.99 13.76 13.17
C GLY A 176 -7.97 13.51 12.06
N PHE A 177 -8.41 12.86 11.00
CA PHE A 177 -7.55 12.47 9.88
C PHE A 177 -7.30 13.63 8.93
N GLU A 178 -8.31 14.47 8.73
CA GLU A 178 -8.30 15.63 7.85
C GLU A 178 -7.20 16.62 8.26
N ALA A 179 -6.97 16.79 9.57
CA ALA A 179 -5.88 17.62 10.11
C ALA A 179 -4.47 17.20 9.65
N ARG A 180 -4.31 15.97 9.14
CA ARG A 180 -3.02 15.46 8.64
C ARG A 180 -2.84 15.68 7.14
N LEU A 181 -3.92 15.89 6.39
CA LEU A 181 -3.88 15.98 4.93
C LEU A 181 -3.00 17.11 4.40
N PRO A 182 -2.98 18.33 4.99
CA PRO A 182 -2.10 19.40 4.51
C PRO A 182 -0.62 19.03 4.59
N ALA A 183 -0.19 18.49 5.75
CA ALA A 183 1.20 18.06 5.94
C ALA A 183 1.57 16.88 5.04
N MET A 184 0.61 15.99 4.74
CA MET A 184 0.81 14.92 3.77
C MET A 184 0.97 15.47 2.35
N ALA A 185 0.12 16.43 1.93
CA ALA A 185 0.23 17.05 0.61
C ALA A 185 1.58 17.77 0.43
N GLU A 186 2.04 18.50 1.46
CA GLU A 186 3.34 19.17 1.47
C GLU A 186 4.50 18.17 1.31
N GLU A 187 4.52 17.10 2.12
CA GLU A 187 5.55 16.07 2.05
C GLU A 187 5.57 15.37 0.67
N LEU A 188 4.40 15.11 0.09
CA LEU A 188 4.30 14.52 -1.25
C LEU A 188 4.85 15.45 -2.33
N LEU A 189 4.55 16.74 -2.24
CA LEU A 189 5.06 17.74 -3.17
C LEU A 189 6.58 17.87 -3.06
N ASN A 190 7.13 17.94 -1.85
CA ASN A 190 8.58 17.97 -1.61
C ASN A 190 9.28 16.74 -2.22
N ARG A 191 8.68 15.55 -2.08
CA ARG A 191 9.20 14.32 -2.71
C ARG A 191 9.04 14.33 -4.22
N ALA A 192 7.96 14.90 -4.74
CA ALA A 192 7.75 15.03 -6.18
C ALA A 192 8.82 15.93 -6.82
N GLU A 193 9.14 17.06 -6.20
CA GLU A 193 10.22 17.95 -6.63
C GLU A 193 11.58 17.27 -6.55
N ALA A 194 11.87 16.55 -5.46
CA ALA A 194 13.11 15.80 -5.33
C ALA A 194 13.26 14.75 -6.44
N ALA A 195 12.16 14.10 -6.85
CA ALA A 195 12.11 13.08 -7.89
C ALA A 195 12.21 13.62 -9.32
N LEU A 196 12.01 14.92 -9.54
CA LEU A 196 11.78 15.53 -10.86
C LEU A 196 12.84 15.14 -11.91
N ASP A 197 14.13 15.27 -11.55
CA ASP A 197 15.23 15.09 -12.50
C ASP A 197 15.59 13.62 -12.77
N HIS A 198 15.25 12.71 -11.86
CA HIS A 198 15.71 11.33 -11.90
C HIS A 198 14.59 10.31 -12.08
N ASP A 199 13.35 10.72 -11.84
CA ASP A 199 12.17 9.87 -11.90
C ASP A 199 10.89 10.66 -12.19
N PRO A 200 10.69 11.10 -13.45
CA PRO A 200 9.55 11.94 -13.81
C PRO A 200 8.19 11.26 -13.61
N HIS A 201 8.14 9.93 -13.68
CA HIS A 201 6.92 9.16 -13.40
C HIS A 201 6.56 9.18 -11.91
N LEU A 202 7.55 8.95 -11.04
CA LEU A 202 7.34 9.06 -9.60
C LEU A 202 6.94 10.49 -9.22
N SER A 203 7.65 11.48 -9.76
CA SER A 203 7.36 12.90 -9.55
C SER A 203 5.91 13.23 -9.94
N TRP A 204 5.46 12.76 -11.11
CA TRP A 204 4.08 12.95 -11.57
C TRP A 204 3.04 12.34 -10.63
N GLU A 205 3.19 11.07 -10.25
CA GLU A 205 2.23 10.40 -9.38
C GLU A 205 2.17 11.05 -7.98
N LEU A 206 3.31 11.48 -7.44
CA LEU A 206 3.35 12.19 -6.16
C LEU A 206 2.68 13.56 -6.25
N ALA A 207 2.91 14.31 -7.33
CA ALA A 207 2.27 15.61 -7.56
C ALA A 207 0.75 15.48 -7.76
N MET A 208 0.30 14.47 -8.50
CA MET A 208 -1.13 14.17 -8.67
C MET A 208 -1.80 13.77 -7.35
N ALA A 209 -1.10 13.01 -6.50
CA ALA A 209 -1.58 12.68 -5.17
C ALA A 209 -1.73 13.93 -4.29
N ALA A 210 -0.72 14.80 -4.26
CA ALA A 210 -0.77 16.06 -3.51
C ALA A 210 -1.93 16.97 -3.96
N GLU A 211 -2.09 17.14 -5.28
CA GLU A 211 -3.19 17.93 -5.86
C GLU A 211 -4.56 17.35 -5.50
N SER A 212 -4.70 16.02 -5.50
CA SER A 212 -5.95 15.37 -5.12
C SER A 212 -6.24 15.51 -3.62
N LEU A 213 -5.22 15.54 -2.76
CA LEU A 213 -5.40 15.86 -1.34
C LEU A 213 -5.85 17.30 -1.11
N CYS A 214 -5.33 18.25 -1.90
CA CYS A 214 -5.79 19.64 -1.84
C CYS A 214 -7.26 19.76 -2.25
N ALA A 215 -7.65 19.13 -3.37
CA ALA A 215 -9.06 19.09 -3.80
C ALA A 215 -9.98 18.44 -2.75
N ALA A 216 -9.51 17.38 -2.06
CA ALA A 216 -10.25 16.73 -0.98
C ALA A 216 -10.46 17.62 0.26
N LEU A 217 -9.59 18.63 0.47
CA LEU A 217 -9.69 19.59 1.56
C LEU A 217 -10.64 20.76 1.25
N GLU A 218 -10.92 21.02 -0.03
CA GLU A 218 -11.87 22.05 -0.47
C GLU A 218 -13.33 21.57 -0.53
N ALA A 219 -13.55 20.26 -0.60
CA ALA A 219 -14.85 19.61 -0.79
C ALA A 219 -15.62 19.41 0.53
#